data_AF-A0A6P1E4S9-F1
#
_entry.id   AF-A0A6P1E4S9-F1
#
_cell.length_a   1.000
_cell.length_b   1.000
_cell.length_c   1.000
_cell.angle_alpha   90.00
_cell.angle_beta   90.00
_cell.angle_gamma   90.00
#
_symmetry.space_group_name_H-M   'P 1'
#
loop_
_entity.id
_entity.type
_entity.pdbx_description
1 polymer ?
#
loop_
_entity_poly.entity_id
_entity_poly.type
_entity_poly.pdbx_seq_one_letter_code
_entity_poly.pdbx_strand_id
1 'polypeptide(L)'
;MNTHNAHSPVSAINTQELFGQLQETVNFLHQAFETGRGAHEVEEGLWRRMLELGRCAYGSWLELFGSGDAGETLVGADGRTLKRLEPLHRRE
;
A
#
# COMPACT_ATOMS: atom_id res chain seq x y z
N MET A 1 0.01 -2.32 36.93
CA MET A 1 0.94 -3.23 36.23
C MET A 1 0.62 -3.08 34.75
N ASN A 2 1.39 -2.28 34.01
CA ASN A 2 0.98 -1.78 32.70
C ASN A 2 1.08 -2.82 31.59
N THR A 3 0.09 -2.71 30.70
CA THR A 3 -0.34 -3.58 29.62
C THR A 3 0.68 -3.72 28.49
N HIS A 4 0.75 -4.94 27.94
CA HIS A 4 1.42 -5.27 26.68
C HIS A 4 0.99 -4.32 25.55
N ASN A 5 1.95 -3.55 25.02
CA ASN A 5 1.79 -2.92 23.72
C ASN A 5 2.44 -3.85 22.69
N ALA A 6 1.64 -4.77 22.13
CA ALA A 6 2.06 -5.61 21.02
C ALA A 6 2.19 -4.72 19.79
N HIS A 7 3.39 -4.20 19.53
CA HIS A 7 3.74 -3.61 18.25
C HIS A 7 3.51 -4.69 17.18
N SER A 8 2.44 -4.54 16.38
CA SER A 8 2.32 -5.30 15.13
C SER A 8 3.59 -5.08 14.31
N PRO A 9 4.17 -6.14 13.72
CA PRO A 9 5.38 -5.98 12.93
C PRO A 9 5.10 -5.02 11.78
N VAL A 10 5.91 -3.96 11.68
CA VAL A 10 5.95 -3.06 10.54
C VAL A 10 6.10 -3.94 9.29
N SER A 11 5.11 -3.96 8.38
CA SER A 11 5.24 -4.72 7.15
C SER A 11 6.34 -4.06 6.31
N ALA A 12 7.34 -4.82 5.89
CA ALA A 12 8.34 -4.28 4.97
C ALA A 12 7.70 -4.09 3.59
N ILE A 13 8.16 -3.10 2.82
CA ILE A 13 7.73 -2.92 1.43
C ILE A 13 7.98 -4.23 0.67
N ASN A 14 6.94 -4.76 0.02
CA ASN A 14 7.02 -5.99 -0.75
C ASN A 14 7.75 -5.75 -2.09
N THR A 15 9.08 -5.70 -2.04
CA THR A 15 9.93 -5.42 -3.19
C THR A 15 9.77 -6.47 -4.30
N GLN A 16 9.56 -7.74 -3.93
CA GLN A 16 9.38 -8.83 -4.90
C GLN A 16 8.14 -8.62 -5.78
N GLU A 17 7.03 -8.17 -5.18
CA GLU A 17 5.81 -7.88 -5.92
C GLU A 17 5.97 -6.67 -6.85
N LEU A 18 6.59 -5.59 -6.37
CA LEU A 18 6.84 -4.39 -7.19
C LEU A 18 7.72 -4.70 -8.40
N PHE A 19 8.82 -5.45 -8.20
CA PHE A 19 9.67 -5.86 -9.32
C PHE A 19 8.96 -6.82 -10.27
N GLY A 20 8.10 -7.70 -9.75
CA GLY A 20 7.23 -8.56 -10.56
C GLY A 20 6.34 -7.74 -11.51
N GLN A 21 5.61 -6.76 -10.99
CA GLN A 21 4.73 -5.90 -11.79
C GLN A 21 5.52 -5.06 -12.82
N LEU A 22 6.71 -4.58 -12.46
CA LEU A 22 7.57 -3.86 -13.41
C LEU A 22 8.03 -4.79 -14.55
N GLN A 23 8.43 -6.03 -14.22
CA GLN A 23 8.82 -7.03 -15.22
C GLN A 23 7.65 -7.37 -16.15
N GLU A 24 6.43 -7.53 -15.62
CA GLU A 24 5.23 -7.75 -16.43
C GLU A 24 4.92 -6.57 -17.35
N THR A 25 5.20 -5.35 -16.90
CA THR A 25 5.04 -4.13 -17.71
C THR A 25 6.01 -4.12 -18.89
N VAL A 26 7.27 -4.51 -18.68
CA VAL A 26 8.26 -4.66 -19.75
C VAL A 26 7.85 -5.76 -20.72
N ASN A 27 7.41 -6.91 -20.22
CA ASN A 27 6.94 -8.03 -21.05
C ASN A 27 5.73 -7.63 -21.91
N PHE A 28 4.80 -6.84 -21.37
CA PHE A 28 3.67 -6.29 -22.12
C PHE A 28 4.13 -5.43 -23.31
N LEU A 29 5.14 -4.57 -23.12
CA LEU A 29 5.65 -3.71 -24.20
C LEU A 29 6.30 -4.54 -25.32
N HIS A 30 7.10 -5.55 -24.96
CA HIS A 30 7.66 -6.49 -25.93
C HIS A 30 6.58 -7.22 -26.71
N GLN A 31 5.59 -7.78 -26.01
CA GLN A 31 4.48 -8.49 -26.64
C GLN A 31 3.65 -7.56 -27.54
N ALA A 32 3.41 -6.33 -27.12
CA ALA A 32 2.67 -5.35 -27.91
C ALA A 32 3.37 -5.03 -29.23
N PHE A 33 4.70 -4.91 -29.21
CA PHE A 33 5.50 -4.74 -30.42
C PHE A 33 5.43 -5.99 -31.32
N GLU A 34 5.67 -7.18 -30.77
CA GLU A 34 5.65 -8.44 -31.52
C GLU A 34 4.29 -8.73 -32.18
N THR A 35 3.20 -8.34 -31.52
CA THR A 35 1.83 -8.53 -32.01
C THR A 35 1.30 -7.37 -32.84
N GLY A 36 2.10 -6.30 -33.04
CA GLY A 36 1.73 -5.16 -33.85
C GLY A 36 0.55 -4.35 -33.30
N ARG A 37 0.42 -4.25 -31.97
CA ARG A 37 -0.66 -3.49 -31.34
C ARG A 37 -0.62 -2.02 -31.73
N GLY A 38 -1.80 -1.42 -31.82
CA GLY A 38 -1.94 0.01 -32.09
C GLY A 38 -1.38 0.85 -30.94
N ALA A 39 -0.74 1.99 -31.26
CA ALA A 39 -0.10 2.85 -30.26
C ALA A 39 -1.04 3.25 -29.11
N HIS A 40 -2.32 3.54 -29.41
CA HIS A 40 -3.33 3.87 -28.41
C HIS A 40 -3.56 2.75 -27.39
N GLU A 41 -3.59 1.48 -27.83
CA GLU A 41 -3.77 0.33 -26.94
C GLU A 41 -2.54 0.11 -26.05
N VAL A 42 -1.35 0.36 -26.61
CA VAL A 42 -0.09 0.28 -25.86
C VAL A 42 -0.04 1.37 -24.79
N GLU A 43 -0.40 2.60 -25.15
CA GLU A 43 -0.47 3.74 -24.22
C GLU A 43 -1.43 3.46 -23.07
N GLU A 44 -2.68 3.07 -23.38
CA GLU A 44 -3.68 2.76 -22.36
C GLU A 44 -3.22 1.63 -21.44
N GLY A 45 -2.68 0.55 -22.02
CA GLY A 45 -2.20 -0.61 -21.28
C GLY A 45 -0.99 -0.31 -20.39
N LEU A 46 -0.09 0.57 -20.84
CA LEU A 46 1.08 1.01 -20.07
C LEU A 46 0.65 1.89 -18.89
N TRP A 47 -0.23 2.87 -19.12
CA TRP A 47 -0.68 3.77 -18.04
C TRP A 47 -1.44 3.04 -16.95
N ARG A 48 -2.29 2.08 -17.33
CA ARG A 48 -2.99 1.24 -16.34
C ARG A 48 -2.02 0.49 -15.42
N ARG A 49 -0.98 -0.13 -15.99
CA ARG A 49 0.04 -0.86 -15.22
C ARG A 49 0.86 0.05 -14.32
N MET A 50 1.22 1.25 -14.80
CA MET A 50 1.92 2.24 -13.98
C MET A 50 1.08 2.72 -12.79
N LEU A 51 -0.24 2.89 -12.97
CA LEU A 51 -1.16 3.22 -11.89
C LEU A 51 -1.29 2.08 -10.87
N GLU A 52 -1.37 0.83 -11.34
CA GLU A 52 -1.40 -0.36 -10.47
C GLU A 52 -0.11 -0.49 -9.64
N LEU A 53 1.05 -0.32 -10.28
CA LEU A 53 2.35 -0.31 -9.61
C LEU A 53 2.43 0.81 -8.56
N GLY A 54 1.99 2.02 -8.93
CA GLY A 54 1.93 3.16 -8.01
C GLY A 54 1.01 2.90 -6.82
N ARG A 55 -0.15 2.29 -7.05
CA ARG A 55 -1.10 1.92 -5.99
C ARG A 55 -0.49 0.90 -5.04
N CYS A 56 0.17 -0.14 -5.55
CA CYS A 56 0.81 -1.17 -4.71
C CYS A 56 1.96 -0.58 -3.88
N ALA A 57 2.82 0.24 -4.50
CA ALA A 57 3.92 0.90 -3.80
C ALA A 57 3.43 1.87 -2.72
N TYR A 58 2.40 2.67 -3.02
CA TYR A 58 1.82 3.60 -2.07
C TYR A 58 1.10 2.89 -0.91
N GLY A 59 0.33 1.83 -1.20
CA GLY A 59 -0.29 0.98 -0.19
C GLY A 59 0.75 0.37 0.76
N SER A 60 1.79 -0.25 0.20
CA SER A 60 2.90 -0.81 0.98
C SER A 60 3.58 0.24 1.87
N TRP A 61 3.74 1.47 1.38
CA TRP A 61 4.29 2.57 2.18
C TRP A 61 3.36 2.98 3.31
N LEU A 62 2.03 3.01 3.08
CA LEU A 62 1.05 3.29 4.14
C LEU A 62 1.05 2.22 5.23
N GLU A 63 1.23 0.95 4.87
CA GLU A 63 1.31 -0.14 5.84
C GLU A 63 2.50 -0.03 6.81
N LEU A 64 3.58 0.66 6.42
CA LEU A 64 4.72 0.92 7.31
C LEU A 64 4.33 1.69 8.58
N PHE A 65 3.25 2.48 8.51
CA PHE A 65 2.75 3.25 9.65
C PHE A 65 1.80 2.44 10.57
N GLY A 66 1.54 1.17 10.23
CA GLY A 66 0.62 0.31 10.95
C GLY A 66 -0.83 0.77 10.85
N SER A 67 -1.68 0.29 11.77
CA SER A 67 -3.11 0.58 11.76
C SER A 67 -3.47 2.03 12.15
N GLY A 68 -2.51 2.78 12.72
CA GLY A 68 -2.80 4.04 13.41
C GLY A 68 -3.61 3.85 14.70
N ASP A 69 -3.78 2.62 15.19
CA ASP A 69 -4.40 2.34 16.49
C ASP A 69 -3.42 2.70 17.62
N ALA A 70 -3.84 3.64 18.47
CA ALA A 70 -3.05 4.09 19.63
C ALA A 70 -3.34 3.29 20.91
N GLY A 71 -4.15 2.22 20.83
CA GLY A 71 -4.62 1.46 21.98
C GLY A 71 -5.95 1.98 22.53
N GLU A 72 -6.40 1.41 23.66
CA GLU A 72 -7.72 1.76 24.24
C GLU A 72 -7.79 3.23 24.69
N THR A 73 -6.68 3.78 25.18
CA THR A 73 -6.60 5.17 25.66
C THR A 73 -5.31 5.85 25.21
N LEU A 74 -5.42 7.09 24.74
CA LEU A 74 -4.31 7.97 24.36
C LEU A 74 -4.39 9.27 25.17
N VAL A 75 -3.27 9.76 25.71
CA VAL A 75 -3.20 11.11 26.26
C VAL A 75 -2.95 12.09 25.09
N GLY A 76 -3.91 12.95 24.83
CA GLY A 76 -3.82 14.00 23.81
C GLY A 76 -2.82 15.09 24.19
N ALA A 77 -2.40 15.90 23.22
CA ALA A 77 -1.49 17.01 23.44
C ALA A 77 -2.06 18.11 24.36
N ASP A 78 -3.39 18.13 24.54
CA ASP A 78 -4.12 18.98 25.49
C ASP A 78 -4.17 18.38 26.91
N GLY A 79 -3.52 17.24 27.14
CA GLY A 79 -3.50 16.51 28.40
C GLY A 79 -4.74 15.66 28.67
N ARG A 80 -5.72 15.62 27.76
CA ARG A 80 -6.94 14.81 27.95
C ARG A 80 -6.70 13.35 27.62
N THR A 81 -7.25 12.45 28.42
CA THR A 81 -7.31 11.03 28.08
C THR A 81 -8.45 10.78 27.10
N LEU A 82 -8.10 10.47 25.86
CA LEU A 82 -9.01 10.07 24.80
C LEU A 82 -9.19 8.56 24.85
N LYS A 83 -10.43 8.08 24.69
CA LYS A 83 -10.75 6.65 24.57
C LYS A 83 -11.04 6.30 23.12
N ARG A 84 -10.54 5.15 22.66
CA ARG A 84 -10.81 4.61 21.32
C ARG A 84 -12.31 4.43 21.10
N LEU A 85 -12.79 4.84 19.91
CA LEU A 85 -14.17 4.62 19.46
C LEU A 85 -14.34 3.16 19.01
N GLU A 86 -15.42 2.50 19.42
CA GLU A 86 -15.77 1.16 18.92
C GLU A 86 -16.78 1.23 17.76
N PRO A 87 -16.62 0.40 16.70
CA PRO A 87 -15.55 -0.58 16.47
C PRO A 87 -14.25 0.05 15.92
N LEU A 88 -13.12 -0.68 16.03
CA LEU A 88 -11.83 -0.27 15.45
C LEU A 88 -11.97 -0.04 13.94
N HIS A 89 -11.81 1.21 13.50
CA HIS A 89 -11.84 1.56 12.09
C HIS A 89 -10.56 1.07 11.42
N ARG A 90 -10.68 0.11 10.51
CA ARG A 90 -9.59 -0.32 9.63
C ARG A 90 -9.73 0.42 8.30
N ARG A 91 -8.64 0.98 7.78
CA ARG A 91 -8.62 1.52 6.42
C ARG A 91 -8.60 0.33 5.44
N GLU A 92 -9.57 0.28 4.54
CA GLU A 92 -9.62 -0.66 3.41
C GLU A 92 -8.88 -0.10 2.19
#